data_AF-A0A8X6HLS9-F1
#
_entry.id   AF-A0A8X6HLS9-F1
#
_cell.length_a   1.000
_cell.length_b   1.000
_cell.length_c   1.000
_cell.angle_alpha   90.00
_cell.angle_beta   90.00
_cell.angle_gamma   90.00
#
_symmetry.space_group_name_H-M   'P 1'
#
loop_
_entity.id
_entity.type
_entity.pdbx_description
1 polymer ?
#
loop_
_entity_poly.entity_id
_entity_poly.type
_entity_poly.pdbx_seq_one_letter_code
_entity_poly.pdbx_strand_id
1 'polypeptide(L)' 'MEYGESHEGEALKSLENALGLKIRPCGLFIHPKLQYLAATPDGLVDDGIVEVKCPASCQDITPNQAIV' A
#
# COMPACT_ATOMS: atom_id res chain seq x y z
N MET A 1 15.86 -1.81 5.78
CA MET A 1 14.64 -0.98 5.70
C MET A 1 14.62 -0.18 4.41
N GLU A 2 15.73 0.47 4.04
CA GLU A 2 15.87 1.24 2.79
C GLU A 2 15.31 0.57 1.52
N TYR A 3 15.51 -0.73 1.35
CA TYR A 3 14.93 -1.46 0.20
C TYR A 3 13.41 -1.31 0.13
N GLY A 4 12.69 -1.54 1.23
CA GLY A 4 11.23 -1.50 1.23
C GLY A 4 10.71 -0.10 0.93
N GLU A 5 11.28 0.91 1.61
CA GLU A 5 10.91 2.33 1.45
C GLU A 5 11.15 2.83 0.03
N SER A 6 12.26 2.43 -0.61
CA SER A 6 12.57 2.85 -1.98
C SER A 6 11.71 2.18 -3.06
N HIS A 7 11.12 1.02 -2.76
CA HIS A 7 10.33 0.25 -3.73
C HIS A 7 8.81 0.32 -3.48
N GLU A 8 8.35 0.92 -2.39
CA GLU A 8 6.92 1.06 -2.06
C GLU A 8 6.14 1.76 -3.19
N GLY A 9 6.67 2.87 -3.71
CA GLY A 9 6.04 3.60 -4.81
C GLY A 9 5.92 2.78 -6.10
N GLU A 10 6.93 1.96 -6.41
CA GLU A 10 6.91 1.06 -7.58
C GLU A 10 5.89 -0.07 -7.40
N ALA A 11 5.78 -0.61 -6.19
CA ALA A 11 4.81 -1.63 -5.84
C ALA A 11 3.37 -1.12 -5.92
N LEU A 12 3.09 0.09 -5.41
CA LEU A 12 1.77 0.72 -5.54
C LEU A 12 1.39 0.94 -7.00
N LYS A 13 2.31 1.45 -7.83
CA LYS A 13 2.07 1.64 -9.26
C LYS A 13 1.84 0.32 -10.00
N SER A 14 2.59 -0.72 -9.63
CA SER A 14 2.42 -2.06 -10.21
C SER A 14 1.07 -2.66 -9.83
N LEU A 15 0.61 -2.46 -8.59
CA LEU A 15 -0.70 -2.90 -8.11
C LEU A 15 -1.85 -2.17 -8.83
N GLU A 16 -1.76 -0.84 -8.97
CA GLU A 16 -2.72 -0.01 -9.72
C GLU A 16 -2.89 -0.54 -11.16
N ASN A 17 -1.78 -0.81 -11.86
CA ASN A 17 -1.82 -1.36 -13.22
C ASN A 17 -2.37 -2.79 -13.28
N ALA A 18 -1.98 -3.65 -12.33
CA ALA A 18 -2.39 -5.05 -12.30
C ALA A 18 -3.89 -5.24 -12.05
N LEU A 19 -4.46 -4.41 -11.18
CA LEU A 19 -5.87 -4.47 -10.79
C LEU A 19 -6.77 -3.49 -11.56
N GLY A 20 -6.19 -2.58 -12.35
CA GLY A 20 -6.94 -1.58 -13.11
C GLY A 20 -7.72 -0.60 -12.23
N LEU A 21 -7.24 -0.35 -11.01
CA LEU A 21 -7.87 0.53 -10.02
C LEU A 21 -6.99 1.73 -9.72
N LYS A 22 -7.60 2.84 -9.32
CA LYS A 22 -6.86 4.06 -8.98
C LYS A 22 -6.51 4.08 -7.50
N ILE A 23 -5.22 4.10 -7.18
CA ILE A 23 -4.72 4.24 -5.81
C ILE A 23 -4.39 5.71 -5.56
N ARG A 24 -5.02 6.30 -4.55
CA ARG A 24 -4.80 7.70 -4.17
C ARG A 24 -3.85 7.76 -2.98
N PRO A 25 -2.85 8.66 -2.98
CA PRO A 25 -2.00 8.86 -1.81
C PRO A 25 -2.84 9.38 -0.65
N CYS A 26 -2.46 9.03 0.57
CA CYS A 26 -3.13 9.49 1.77
C CYS A 26 -2.14 9.85 2.89
N GLY A 27 -2.68 10.47 3.92
CA GLY A 27 -1.94 10.83 5.14
C GLY A 27 -2.50 10.09 6.35
N LEU A 28 -2.33 10.70 7.51
CA LEU A 28 -2.77 10.17 8.79
C LEU A 28 -4.29 10.30 8.96
N PHE A 29 -4.96 9.20 9.31
CA PHE A 29 -6.37 9.17 9.71
C PHE A 29 -6.47 8.94 11.22
N ILE A 30 -7.05 9.90 11.93
CA ILE A 30 -7.29 9.79 13.38
C ILE A 30 -8.59 9.01 13.64
N HIS A 31 -8.58 8.09 14.61
CA HIS A 31 -9.76 7.33 14.97
C HIS A 31 -10.86 8.27 15.55
N PRO A 32 -12.12 8.19 15.08
CA PRO A 32 -13.14 9.21 15.35
C PRO A 32 -13.55 9.33 16.83
N LYS A 33 -13.33 8.29 17.63
CA LYS A 33 -13.67 8.27 19.07
C LYS A 33 -12.45 8.24 20.00
N LEU A 34 -11.29 7.83 19.49
CA LEU A 34 -10.10 7.55 20.29
C LEU A 34 -8.95 8.35 19.68
N GLN A 35 -8.85 9.62 20.05
CA GLN A 35 -7.97 10.58 19.37
C GLN A 35 -6.47 10.26 19.48
N TYR A 36 -6.10 9.29 20.33
CA TYR A 36 -4.74 8.77 20.46
C TYR A 36 -4.43 7.59 19.53
N LEU A 37 -5.40 7.11 18.75
CA LEU A 37 -5.21 6.08 17.71
C LEU A 37 -5.31 6.70 16.32
N ALA A 38 -4.47 6.22 15.42
CA ALA A 38 -4.47 6.64 14.03
C ALA A 38 -3.97 5.51 13.11
N ALA A 39 -4.24 5.64 11.81
CA ALA A 39 -3.72 4.78 10.75
C ALA A 39 -3.20 5.62 9.59
N THR A 40 -2.18 5.13 8.91
CA THR A 40 -1.64 5.73 7.68
C THR A 40 -1.54 4.60 6.66
N PRO A 41 -2.62 4.31 5.91
CA PRO A 41 -2.54 3.37 4.80
C PRO A 41 -1.56 3.87 3.74
N ASP A 42 -1.00 2.95 2.96
CA ASP A 42 -0.11 3.30 1.84
C ASP A 42 -0.90 3.88 0.65
N GLY A 43 -2.20 3.57 0.56
CA GLY A 43 -3.09 4.18 -0.42
C GLY A 43 -4.58 3.95 -0.18
N LEU A 44 -5.41 4.79 -0.80
CA LEU A 44 -6.86 4.67 -0.81
C LEU A 44 -7.40 4.25 -2.17
N VAL A 45 -8.35 3.32 -2.17
CA VAL A 45 -9.19 2.98 -3.34
C VAL A 45 -10.63 3.41 -3.07
N ASP A 46 -11.57 3.12 -3.96
CA ASP A 46 -12.95 3.60 -3.80
C ASP A 46 -13.65 2.96 -2.59
N ASP A 47 -13.53 1.64 -2.43
CA ASP A 47 -14.20 0.87 -1.37
C ASP A 47 -13.22 0.23 -0.37
N GLY A 48 -12.02 0.81 -0.19
CA GLY A 48 -11.02 0.22 0.70
C GLY A 48 -9.69 0.95 0.78
N ILE A 49 -8.70 0.25 1.33
CA ILE A 49 -7.34 0.73 1.53
C ILE A 49 -6.33 -0.27 0.96
N VAL A 50 -5.12 0.21 0.70
CA VAL A 50 -3.98 -0.58 0.27
C VAL A 50 -2.89 -0.51 1.33
N GLU A 51 -2.31 -1.66 1.64
CA GLU A 51 -1.13 -1.83 2.48
C GLU A 51 -0.14 -2.71 1.71
N VAL A 52 1.06 -2.19 1.47
CA VAL A 52 2.12 -2.85 0.71
C VAL A 52 3.22 -3.31 1.65
N LYS A 53 3.84 -4.43 1.30
CA LYS A 53 5.05 -4.94 1.93
C LYS A 53 6.07 -5.28 0.85
N CYS A 54 7.25 -4.66 0.93
CA CYS A 54 8.34 -4.85 -0.02
C CYS A 54 9.56 -5.51 0.65
N PRO A 55 9.48 -6.78 1.13
CA PRO A 55 10.65 -7.48 1.63
C PRO A 55 11.56 -7.84 0.45
N ALA A 56 12.88 -7.66 0.61
CA ALA A 56 13.86 -7.98 -0.43
C ALA A 56 13.81 -9.44 -0.92
N SER A 57 13.37 -10.36 -0.06
CA SER A 57 13.18 -11.78 -0.42
C SER A 57 12.07 -12.03 -1.45
N CYS A 58 11.20 -11.05 -1.71
CA CYS A 58 10.06 -11.16 -2.61
C CYS A 58 10.18 -10.22 -3.82
N GLN A 59 11.38 -9.70 -4.10
CA GLN A 59 11.63 -8.75 -5.21
C GLN A 59 11.17 -9.26 -6.58
N ASP A 60 11.18 -10.59 -6.79
CA ASP A 60 10.83 -11.23 -8.07
C ASP A 60 9.36 -11.68 -8.13
N ILE A 61 8.53 -11.29 -7.13
CA ILE A 61 7.12 -11.65 -7.05
C ILE A 61 6.26 -10.52 -7.61
N THR A 62 5.39 -10.84 -8.56
CA THR A 62 4.43 -9.88 -9.13
C THR A 62 3.21 -9.69 -8.23
N PRO A 63 2.47 -8.57 -8.34
CA PRO A 63 1.23 -8.37 -7.57
C PRO A 63 0.25 -9.55 -7.71
N ASN A 64 0.07 -10.08 -8.92
CA ASN A 64 -0.83 -11.21 -9.18
C ASN A 64 -0.41 -12.51 -8.48
N GLN A 65 0.86 -12.67 -8.14
CA GLN A 65 1.37 -13.82 -7.37
C GLN A 65 1.32 -13.59 -5.86
N ALA A 66 1.27 -12.32 -5.41
CA ALA A 66 1.29 -11.93 -4.01
C ALA A 66 -0.11 -11.70 -3.42
N ILE A 67 -1.09 -11.34 -4.24
CA ILE A 67 -2.49 -11.15 -3.84
C ILE A 67 -3.12 -12.54 -3.64
N VAL A 68 -3.60 -12.80 -2.43
CA VAL A 68 -4.31 -14.03 -2.04
C VAL A 68 -5.81 -13.81 -2.12
#